data_AF-A0A7J2L614-F1
#
_entry.id   AF-A0A7J2L614-F1
#
_cell.length_a   1.000
_cell.length_b   1.000
_cell.length_c   1.000
_cell.angle_alpha   90.00
_cell.angle_beta   90.00
_cell.angle_gamma   90.00
#
_symmetry.space_group_name_H-M   'P 1'
#
loop_
_entity.id
_entity.type
_entity.pdbx_description
1 polymer ?
#
loop_
_entity_poly.entity_id
_entity_poly.type
_entity_poly.pdbx_seq_one_letter_code
_entity_poly.pdbx_strand_id
1 'polypeptide(L)'
;MRILKANFDKGFATLKVTNNDDVWCLKGIIEPGDFIKARTLRSLFITREGKKEKIGKKPMTLKIQAEKIELEKYRNVLRVTGKIVEGPEEVQIGSYHTIEIKVGSTLTIFKEKWRKLHVEKLKKAEVKVPQLLLIALDSSLATFAILKKDKVDVILELNNPH
;
A
#
# COMPACT_ATOMS: atom_id res chain seq x y z
N MET A 1 1.21 5.64 -7.44
CA MET A 1 1.43 4.18 -7.51
C MET A 1 2.33 3.87 -8.69
N ARG A 2 3.00 2.71 -8.71
CA ARG A 2 3.67 2.23 -9.94
C ARG A 2 3.23 0.80 -10.25
N ILE A 3 2.75 0.55 -11.46
CA ILE A 3 2.43 -0.79 -11.91
C ILE A 3 3.74 -1.41 -12.43
N LEU A 4 4.17 -2.52 -11.82
CA LEU A 4 5.40 -3.22 -12.22
C LEU A 4 5.10 -4.26 -13.30
N LYS A 5 3.98 -4.97 -13.15
CA LYS A 5 3.51 -5.99 -14.09
C LYS A 5 2.02 -6.15 -13.91
N ALA A 6 1.23 -6.14 -14.96
CA ALA A 6 -0.20 -6.43 -14.86
C ALA A 6 -0.64 -7.26 -16.06
N ASN A 7 -1.46 -8.26 -15.80
CA ASN A 7 -2.23 -8.96 -16.80
C ASN A 7 -3.61 -9.23 -16.21
N PHE A 8 -4.54 -8.34 -16.53
CA PHE A 8 -5.90 -8.36 -15.98
C PHE A 8 -6.71 -9.56 -16.50
N ASP A 9 -6.42 -10.03 -17.70
CA ASP A 9 -7.05 -11.23 -18.28
C ASP A 9 -6.59 -12.50 -17.57
N LYS A 10 -5.31 -12.57 -17.19
CA LYS A 10 -4.75 -13.63 -16.34
C LYS A 10 -4.99 -13.40 -14.84
N GLY A 11 -5.77 -12.37 -14.49
CA GLY A 11 -6.24 -12.17 -13.12
C GLY A 11 -5.24 -11.52 -12.15
N PHE A 12 -4.10 -10.95 -12.57
CA PHE A 12 -3.12 -10.40 -11.62
C PHE A 12 -2.55 -9.01 -11.92
N ALA A 13 -2.16 -8.30 -10.87
CA ALA A 13 -1.44 -7.03 -10.94
C ALA A 13 -0.40 -6.91 -9.82
N THR A 14 0.87 -6.72 -10.19
CA THR A 14 1.99 -6.42 -9.31
C THR A 14 2.23 -4.91 -9.25
N LEU A 15 2.20 -4.37 -8.04
CA LEU A 15 2.14 -2.94 -7.75
C LEU A 15 3.23 -2.58 -6.73
N LYS A 16 3.82 -1.40 -6.89
CA LYS A 16 4.65 -0.76 -5.87
C LYS A 16 3.93 0.48 -5.32
N VAL A 17 3.79 0.51 -4.01
CA VAL A 17 3.18 1.63 -3.27
C VAL A 17 4.19 2.77 -3.17
N THR A 18 3.83 3.95 -3.64
CA THR A 18 4.73 5.11 -3.74
C THR A 18 4.35 6.27 -2.81
N ASN A 19 3.08 6.39 -2.43
CA ASN A 19 2.59 7.42 -1.51
C ASN A 19 1.42 6.89 -0.66
N ASN A 20 0.91 7.70 0.27
CA ASN A 20 -0.19 7.30 1.16
C ASN A 20 -1.54 7.18 0.41
N ASP A 21 -1.78 7.99 -0.61
CA ASP A 21 -2.99 7.90 -1.44
C ASP A 21 -3.10 6.54 -2.13
N ASP A 22 -1.97 5.93 -2.49
CA ASP A 22 -1.93 4.59 -3.05
C ASP A 22 -2.45 3.55 -2.04
N VAL A 23 -2.14 3.70 -0.76
CA VAL A 23 -2.63 2.81 0.32
C VAL A 23 -4.14 2.91 0.42
N TRP A 24 -4.69 4.14 0.37
CA TRP A 24 -6.13 4.36 0.34
C TRP A 24 -6.77 3.78 -0.93
N CYS A 25 -6.13 3.95 -2.08
CA CYS A 25 -6.58 3.39 -3.34
C CYS A 25 -6.68 1.85 -3.28
N LEU A 26 -5.65 1.20 -2.73
CA LEU A 26 -5.60 -0.25 -2.54
C LEU A 26 -6.71 -0.76 -1.62
N LYS A 27 -7.06 -0.02 -0.56
CA LYS A 27 -8.20 -0.36 0.31
C LYS A 27 -9.52 -0.42 -0.47
N GLY A 28 -9.67 0.38 -1.53
CA GLY A 28 -10.85 0.40 -2.40
C GLY A 28 -10.79 -0.57 -3.59
N ILE A 29 -9.72 -1.35 -3.72
CA ILE A 29 -9.50 -2.34 -4.79
C ILE A 29 -9.48 -3.76 -4.21
N ILE A 30 -8.87 -3.95 -3.05
CA ILE A 30 -8.76 -5.25 -2.39
C ILE A 30 -10.10 -5.56 -1.70
N GLU A 31 -10.64 -6.73 -2.03
CA GLU A 31 -11.91 -7.24 -1.54
C GLU A 31 -11.69 -8.59 -0.81
N PRO A 32 -12.56 -8.96 0.13
CA PRO A 32 -12.54 -10.30 0.72
C PRO A 32 -12.63 -11.38 -0.38
N GLY A 33 -11.81 -12.42 -0.28
CA GLY A 33 -11.70 -13.50 -1.26
C GLY A 33 -10.54 -13.32 -2.25
N ASP A 34 -10.01 -12.12 -2.42
CA ASP A 34 -8.82 -11.89 -3.27
C ASP A 34 -7.58 -12.58 -2.70
N PHE A 35 -6.62 -12.91 -3.57
CA PHE A 35 -5.31 -13.38 -3.10
C PHE A 35 -4.27 -12.27 -3.19
N ILE A 36 -3.53 -12.07 -2.09
CA ILE A 36 -2.47 -11.07 -2.00
C ILE A 36 -1.15 -11.77 -1.75
N LYS A 37 -0.18 -11.55 -2.66
CA LYS A 37 1.19 -12.02 -2.52
C LYS A 37 2.12 -10.85 -2.23
N ALA A 38 2.80 -10.86 -1.08
CA ALA A 38 3.75 -9.81 -0.73
C ALA A 38 4.89 -10.37 0.13
N ARG A 39 6.01 -9.63 0.16
CA ARG A 39 7.12 -9.93 1.06
C ARG A 39 6.82 -9.35 2.44
N THR A 40 6.77 -10.20 3.45
CA THR A 40 6.55 -9.82 4.86
C THR A 40 7.68 -10.31 5.75
N LEU A 41 7.73 -9.78 6.98
CA LEU A 41 8.65 -10.22 8.02
C LEU A 41 7.86 -11.07 9.03
N ARG A 42 8.19 -12.35 9.15
CA ARG A 42 7.58 -13.23 10.15
C ARG A 42 8.58 -13.53 11.26
N SER A 43 8.07 -13.55 12.50
CA SER A 43 8.88 -13.94 13.65
C SER A 43 9.11 -15.44 13.65
N LEU A 44 10.36 -15.86 13.78
CA LEU A 44 10.74 -17.25 13.96
C LEU A 44 10.75 -17.58 15.46
N PHE A 45 10.14 -18.71 15.79
CA PHE A 45 10.16 -19.28 17.13
C PHE A 45 10.85 -20.63 17.04
N ILE A 46 11.82 -20.89 17.91
CA ILE A 46 12.39 -22.23 18.09
C ILE A 46 11.99 -22.71 19.48
N THR A 47 11.62 -23.99 19.56
CA THR A 47 11.35 -24.63 20.84
C THR A 47 12.65 -25.23 21.36
N ARG A 48 13.15 -24.72 22.50
CA ARG A 48 14.23 -25.35 23.27
C ARG A 48 13.69 -25.68 24.66
N GLU A 49 13.88 -26.91 25.12
CA GLU A 49 13.46 -27.37 26.46
C GLU A 49 12.00 -27.03 26.80
N GLY A 50 11.09 -27.17 25.82
CA GLY A 50 9.67 -26.88 25.99
C GLY A 50 9.28 -25.39 26.00
N LYS A 51 10.24 -24.46 25.95
CA LYS A 51 9.99 -23.01 25.81
C LYS A 51 10.11 -22.57 24.35
N LYS A 52 9.09 -21.87 23.85
CA LYS A 52 9.13 -21.20 22.52
C LYS A 52 9.87 -19.88 22.65
N GLU A 53 11.13 -19.84 22.22
CA GLU A 53 11.91 -18.61 22.17
C GLU A 53 11.84 -17.96 20.80
N LYS A 54 11.69 -16.64 20.79
CA LYS A 54 11.65 -15.82 19.57
C LYS A 54 13.07 -15.44 19.17
N ILE A 55 13.56 -15.98 18.07
CA ILE A 55 14.98 -15.87 17.69
C ILE A 55 15.24 -14.76 16.67
N GLY A 56 14.23 -14.36 15.90
CA GLY A 56 14.40 -13.28 14.95
C GLY A 56 13.20 -13.08 14.04
N LYS A 57 13.35 -12.19 13.06
CA LYS A 57 12.40 -12.01 11.96
C LYS A 57 13.07 -12.40 10.65
N LYS A 58 12.44 -13.30 9.89
CA LYS A 58 12.92 -13.69 8.57
C LYS A 58 12.01 -13.08 7.49
N PRO A 59 12.56 -12.43 6.46
CA PRO A 59 11.76 -11.98 5.33
C PRO A 59 11.33 -13.18 4.50
N MET A 60 10.04 -13.27 4.21
CA MET A 60 9.44 -14.33 3.41
C MET A 60 8.35 -13.77 2.51
N THR A 61 8.12 -14.41 1.37
CA THR A 61 7.02 -14.04 0.47
C THR A 61 5.86 -14.98 0.72
N LEU A 62 4.71 -14.42 1.10
CA LEU A 62 3.50 -15.17 1.40
C LEU A 62 2.40 -14.76 0.45
N LYS A 63 1.57 -15.73 0.07
CA LYS A 63 0.28 -15.51 -0.56
C LYS A 63 -0.81 -15.81 0.45
N ILE A 64 -1.68 -14.85 0.72
CA ILE A 64 -2.83 -15.01 1.59
C ILE A 64 -4.13 -14.85 0.79
N GLN A 65 -5.19 -15.51 1.21
CA GLN A 65 -6.56 -15.19 0.81
C GLN A 65 -7.12 -14.15 1.77
N ALA A 66 -7.41 -12.94 1.28
CA ALA A 66 -7.86 -11.83 2.09
C ALA A 66 -9.23 -12.11 2.71
N GLU A 67 -9.34 -11.95 4.03
CA GLU A 67 -10.62 -12.06 4.75
C GLU A 67 -10.98 -10.72 5.40
N LYS A 68 -10.01 -10.07 6.05
CA LYS A 68 -10.20 -8.79 6.74
C LYS A 68 -9.26 -7.73 6.19
N ILE A 69 -9.81 -6.58 5.80
CA ILE A 69 -9.06 -5.45 5.24
C ILE A 69 -9.30 -4.22 6.11
N GLU A 70 -8.26 -3.72 6.79
CA GLU A 70 -8.34 -2.61 7.73
C GLU A 70 -7.30 -1.55 7.42
N LEU A 71 -7.72 -0.28 7.39
CA LEU A 71 -6.81 0.84 7.21
C LEU A 71 -6.54 1.52 8.57
N GLU A 72 -5.30 1.46 9.01
CA GLU A 72 -4.83 2.18 10.21
C GLU A 72 -4.54 3.63 9.83
N LYS A 73 -5.54 4.51 10.00
CA LYS A 73 -5.50 5.92 9.55
C LYS A 73 -4.27 6.68 10.07
N TYR A 74 -3.88 6.48 11.32
CA TYR A 74 -2.75 7.19 11.94
C TYR A 74 -1.39 6.82 11.32
N ARG A 75 -1.23 5.58 10.88
CA ARG A 75 0.05 5.09 10.33
C ARG A 75 0.06 5.01 8.81
N ASN A 76 -1.07 5.25 8.15
CA ASN A 76 -1.26 5.03 6.71
C ASN A 76 -0.83 3.62 6.27
N VAL A 77 -1.22 2.61 7.05
CA VAL A 77 -0.93 1.20 6.80
C VAL A 77 -2.23 0.45 6.52
N LEU A 78 -2.28 -0.26 5.39
CA LEU A 78 -3.36 -1.18 5.07
C LEU A 78 -2.99 -2.58 5.55
N ARG A 79 -3.74 -3.08 6.53
CA ARG A 79 -3.60 -4.41 7.11
C ARG A 79 -4.57 -5.35 6.40
N VAL A 80 -4.03 -6.35 5.70
CA VAL A 80 -4.82 -7.41 5.06
C VAL A 80 -4.56 -8.71 5.81
N THR A 81 -5.58 -9.20 6.51
CA THR A 81 -5.52 -10.45 7.27
C THR A 81 -6.23 -11.55 6.51
N GLY A 82 -5.63 -12.74 6.49
CA GLY A 82 -6.15 -13.85 5.72
C GLY A 82 -5.42 -15.16 5.97
N LYS A 83 -5.96 -16.24 5.42
CA LYS A 83 -5.33 -17.57 5.45
C LYS A 83 -4.18 -17.64 4.46
N ILE A 84 -3.04 -18.19 4.89
CA ILE A 84 -1.90 -18.45 4.01
C ILE A 84 -2.23 -19.62 3.09
N VAL A 85 -2.10 -19.38 1.77
CA VAL A 85 -2.33 -20.40 0.73
C VAL A 85 -1.04 -20.80 0.01
N GLU A 86 0.01 -19.97 0.08
CA GLU A 86 1.32 -20.27 -0.51
C GLU A 86 2.41 -19.57 0.33
N GLY A 87 3.53 -20.26 0.55
CA GLY A 87 4.68 -19.73 1.27
C GLY A 87 5.84 -20.72 1.26
N PRO A 88 6.99 -20.35 1.86
CA PRO A 88 8.12 -21.27 2.04
C PRO A 88 7.73 -22.47 2.93
N GLU A 89 8.48 -23.57 2.85
CA GLU A 89 8.21 -24.80 3.63
C GLU A 89 8.12 -24.58 5.15
N GLU A 90 8.84 -23.57 5.66
CA GLU A 90 8.82 -23.16 7.08
C GLU A 90 7.45 -22.61 7.54
N VAL A 91 6.52 -22.38 6.61
CA VAL A 91 5.23 -21.75 6.87
C VAL A 91 4.11 -22.76 6.83
N GLN A 92 3.37 -22.86 7.94
CA GLN A 92 2.16 -23.66 8.01
C GLN A 92 1.08 -23.07 7.10
N ILE A 93 0.80 -23.75 5.99
CA ILE A 93 -0.33 -23.45 5.08
C ILE A 93 -1.64 -23.57 5.87
N GLY A 94 -2.59 -22.69 5.59
CA GLY A 94 -3.87 -22.59 6.29
C GLY A 94 -3.83 -21.77 7.59
N SER A 95 -2.64 -21.47 8.13
CA SER A 95 -2.52 -20.53 9.25
C SER A 95 -2.85 -19.10 8.82
N TYR A 96 -3.25 -18.25 9.78
CA TYR A 96 -3.57 -16.85 9.52
C TYR A 96 -2.33 -15.95 9.56
N HIS A 97 -2.30 -14.96 8.67
CA HIS A 97 -1.30 -13.91 8.68
C HIS A 97 -1.87 -12.57 8.26
N THR A 98 -1.30 -11.50 8.80
CA THR A 98 -1.61 -10.12 8.41
C THR A 98 -0.45 -9.56 7.60
N ILE A 99 -0.72 -9.20 6.34
CA ILE A 99 0.20 -8.45 5.49
C ILE A 99 -0.02 -6.96 5.73
N GLU A 100 1.04 -6.23 6.08
CA GLU A 100 1.03 -4.78 6.21
C GLU A 100 1.53 -4.13 4.92
N ILE A 101 0.64 -3.39 4.25
CA ILE A 101 0.94 -2.65 3.02
C ILE A 101 1.12 -1.18 3.40
N LYS A 102 2.31 -0.65 3.14
CA LYS A 102 2.70 0.73 3.43
C LYS A 102 3.49 1.31 2.26
N VAL A 103 3.83 2.60 2.33
CA VAL A 103 4.70 3.24 1.33
C VAL A 103 6.02 2.46 1.21
N GLY A 104 6.42 2.15 -0.03
CA GLY A 104 7.58 1.32 -0.35
C GLY A 104 7.28 -0.18 -0.47
N SER A 105 6.12 -0.66 0.01
CA SER A 105 5.73 -2.07 -0.16
C SER A 105 5.51 -2.42 -1.62
N THR A 106 5.88 -3.64 -1.99
CA THR A 106 5.55 -4.26 -3.28
C THR A 106 4.66 -5.46 -3.04
N LEU A 107 3.54 -5.52 -3.75
CA LEU A 107 2.55 -6.59 -3.64
C LEU A 107 2.05 -7.01 -5.01
N THR A 108 1.51 -8.23 -5.09
CA THR A 108 0.75 -8.73 -6.23
C THR A 108 -0.65 -9.08 -5.77
N ILE A 109 -1.65 -8.52 -6.43
CA ILE A 109 -3.06 -8.80 -6.22
C ILE A 109 -3.48 -9.79 -7.30
N PHE A 110 -4.12 -10.88 -6.90
CA PHE A 110 -4.79 -11.81 -7.79
C PHE A 110 -6.28 -11.75 -7.52
N LYS A 111 -7.05 -11.51 -8.57
CA LYS A 111 -8.50 -11.50 -8.57
C LYS A 111 -8.99 -12.48 -9.61
N GLU A 112 -10.11 -13.15 -9.32
CA GLU A 112 -10.81 -13.96 -10.32
C GLU A 112 -11.25 -13.10 -11.51
N LYS A 113 -11.78 -11.90 -11.22
CA LYS A 113 -12.21 -10.95 -12.25
C LYS A 113 -11.83 -9.51 -11.91
N TRP A 114 -11.05 -8.90 -12.79
CA TRP A 114 -10.78 -7.46 -12.74
C TRP A 114 -11.93 -6.68 -13.36
N ARG A 115 -12.66 -5.91 -12.54
CA ARG A 115 -13.69 -4.98 -13.03
C ARG A 115 -13.03 -3.77 -13.69
N LYS A 116 -13.70 -3.16 -14.68
CA LYS A 116 -13.22 -1.93 -15.34
C LYS A 116 -12.88 -0.83 -14.34
N LEU A 117 -13.73 -0.63 -13.32
CA LEU A 117 -13.50 0.34 -12.24
C LEU A 117 -12.20 0.08 -11.46
N HIS A 118 -11.79 -1.18 -11.26
CA HIS A 118 -10.54 -1.50 -10.57
C HIS A 118 -9.33 -1.10 -11.43
N VAL A 119 -9.38 -1.42 -12.72
CA VAL A 119 -8.32 -1.10 -13.68
C VAL A 119 -8.19 0.42 -13.84
N GLU A 120 -9.30 1.14 -13.95
CA GLU A 120 -9.31 2.60 -14.03
C GLU A 120 -8.74 3.26 -12.76
N LYS A 121 -9.10 2.77 -11.58
CA LYS A 121 -8.52 3.24 -10.31
C LYS A 121 -7.01 3.04 -10.27
N LEU A 122 -6.53 1.86 -10.67
CA LEU A 122 -5.09 1.57 -10.73
C LEU A 122 -4.35 2.50 -11.71
N LYS A 123 -4.89 2.67 -12.92
CA LYS A 123 -4.31 3.58 -13.93
C LYS A 123 -4.30 5.02 -13.45
N LYS A 124 -5.39 5.52 -12.85
CA LYS A 124 -5.46 6.86 -12.26
C LYS A 124 -4.46 7.05 -11.12
N ALA A 125 -4.22 6.02 -10.31
CA ALA A 125 -3.24 6.08 -9.23
C ALA A 125 -1.79 6.01 -9.73
N GLU A 126 -1.55 5.43 -10.92
CA GLU A 126 -0.25 5.41 -11.58
C GLU A 126 0.17 6.78 -12.13
N VAL A 127 -0.80 7.57 -12.62
CA VAL A 127 -0.53 8.93 -13.09
C VAL A 127 0.03 9.76 -11.93
N LYS A 128 1.31 10.11 -12.04
CA LYS A 128 1.97 11.07 -11.15
C LYS A 128 1.38 12.44 -11.45
N VAL A 129 0.63 12.98 -10.51
CA VAL A 129 0.31 14.40 -10.54
C VAL A 129 1.60 15.13 -10.14
N PRO A 130 2.15 16.00 -11.01
CA PRO A 130 3.33 16.77 -10.64
C PRO A 130 2.98 17.65 -9.42
N GLN A 131 3.92 17.81 -8.50
CA GLN A 131 3.76 18.81 -7.45
C GLN A 131 3.86 20.18 -8.13
N LEU A 132 2.76 20.92 -8.14
CA LEU A 132 2.71 22.26 -8.70
C LEU A 132 2.87 23.27 -7.57
N LEU A 133 3.88 24.14 -7.69
CA LEU A 133 4.02 25.31 -6.84
C LEU A 133 3.19 26.44 -7.47
N LEU A 134 2.20 26.91 -6.72
CA LEU A 134 1.41 28.08 -7.02
C LEU A 134 2.03 29.27 -6.28
N ILE A 135 2.21 30.38 -7.00
CA ILE A 135 2.69 31.63 -6.43
C ILE A 135 1.68 32.71 -6.83
N ALA A 136 1.05 33.33 -5.83
CA ALA A 136 0.24 34.53 -6.01
C ALA A 136 1.03 35.73 -5.49
N LEU A 137 1.17 36.76 -6.31
CA LEU A 137 1.96 37.95 -6.00
C LEU A 137 1.06 39.19 -6.13
N ASP A 138 1.10 40.03 -5.11
CA ASP A 138 0.56 41.39 -5.08
C ASP A 138 1.67 42.36 -4.62
N SER A 139 1.44 43.67 -4.70
CA SER A 139 2.42 44.69 -4.29
C SER A 139 2.84 44.60 -2.83
N SER A 140 1.98 44.06 -1.97
CA SER A 140 2.19 43.94 -0.53
C SER A 140 2.40 42.51 -0.03
N LEU A 141 2.07 41.49 -0.83
CA LEU A 141 1.96 40.12 -0.33
C LEU A 141 2.33 39.09 -1.41
N ALA A 142 3.08 38.07 -1.01
CA ALA A 142 3.40 36.91 -1.83
C ALA A 142 3.01 35.62 -1.11
N THR A 143 2.10 34.84 -1.70
CA THR A 143 1.63 33.56 -1.16
C THR A 143 2.17 32.41 -1.99
N PHE A 144 2.82 31.46 -1.32
CA PHE A 144 3.31 30.21 -1.90
C PHE A 144 2.43 29.05 -1.44
N ALA A 145 1.91 28.28 -2.39
CA ALA A 145 1.10 27.11 -2.10
C ALA A 145 1.49 25.92 -2.97
N ILE A 146 1.42 24.70 -2.43
CA ILE A 146 1.55 23.48 -3.21
C ILE A 146 0.17 22.91 -3.49
N LEU A 147 -0.12 22.68 -4.77
CA LEU A 147 -1.31 21.95 -5.19
C LEU A 147 -1.08 20.43 -5.01
N LYS A 148 -1.85 19.83 -4.12
CA LYS A 148 -1.97 18.37 -3.95
C LYS A 148 -3.22 17.87 -4.70
N LYS A 149 -3.42 16.54 -4.77
CA LYS A 149 -4.52 15.92 -5.54
C LYS A 149 -5.92 16.39 -5.11
N ASP A 150 -6.09 16.73 -3.83
CA ASP A 150 -7.38 16.99 -3.20
C ASP A 150 -7.43 18.31 -2.43
N LYS A 151 -6.29 18.99 -2.27
CA LYS A 151 -6.21 20.26 -1.53
C LYS A 151 -5.08 21.16 -2.00
N VAL A 152 -5.22 22.45 -1.72
CA VAL A 152 -4.14 23.43 -1.80
C VAL A 152 -3.55 23.59 -0.40
N ASP A 153 -2.24 23.44 -0.26
CA ASP A 153 -1.52 23.59 1.00
C ASP A 153 -0.71 24.89 0.93
N VAL A 154 -1.11 25.92 1.69
CA VAL A 154 -0.35 27.18 1.77
C VAL A 154 0.86 26.95 2.67
N ILE A 155 2.04 27.26 2.15
CA ILE A 155 3.31 26.95 2.82
C ILE A 155 3.88 28.20 3.47
N LEU A 156 3.75 29.33 2.78
CA LEU A 156 4.41 30.56 3.15
C LEU A 156 3.62 31.74 2.62
N GLU A 157 3.46 32.74 3.48
CA GLU A 157 3.03 34.08 3.12
C GLU A 157 4.15 35.04 3.49
N LEU A 158 4.58 35.83 2.52
CA LEU A 158 5.58 36.88 2.70
C LEU A 158 4.86 38.22 2.56
N ASN A 159 4.98 39.05 3.59
CA ASN A 159 4.56 40.44 3.52
C ASN A 159 5.74 41.28 3.06
N ASN A 160 5.50 42.14 2.07
CA ASN A 160 6.43 43.21 1.72
C ASN A 160 6.36 44.28 2.82
N PRO A 161 7.46 44.52 3.57
CA PRO A 161 7.48 45.51 4.64
C PRO A 161 7.59 46.96 4.14
N HIS A 162 7.70 47.16 2.82
CA HIS A 162 7.86 48.44 2.15
C HIS A 162 6.56 48.94 1.53
#